data_AF-A0A930WRK2-F1
#
_entry.id   AF-A0A930WRK2-F1
#
_cell.length_a   1.000
_cell.length_b   1.000
_cell.length_c   1.000
_cell.angle_alpha   90.00
_cell.angle_beta   90.00
_cell.angle_gamma   90.00
#
_symmetry.space_group_name_H-M   'P 1'
#
loop_
_entity.id
_entity.type
_entity.pdbx_description
1 polymer ?
#
loop_
_entity_poly.entity_id
_entity_poly.type
_entity_poly.pdbx_seq_one_letter_code
_entity_poly.pdbx_strand_id
1 'polypeptide(L)' 'MKTMVVISHPTIQTSSSQQFFLATVKGEETVTVRHLDEVWSEKKPHFIRATEEKALVDSEAERLILQFPMYWYQAPSVMK' A
#
# COMPACT_ATOMS: atom_id res chain seq x y z
N MET A 1 -8.65 16.08 -4.93
CA MET A 1 -8.83 14.75 -5.54
C MET A 1 -8.25 13.73 -4.57
N LYS A 2 -9.10 12.89 -3.97
CA LYS A 2 -8.68 11.91 -2.95
C LYS A 2 -7.83 10.81 -3.58
N THR A 3 -6.72 10.46 -2.94
CA THR A 3 -5.76 9.47 -3.46
C THR A 3 -5.50 8.38 -2.43
N MET A 4 -5.60 7.12 -2.86
CA MET A 4 -5.19 5.97 -2.08
C MET A 4 -3.86 5.43 -2.60
N VAL A 5 -2.86 5.34 -1.72
CA VAL A 5 -1.55 4.76 -2.02
C VAL A 5 -1.46 3.41 -1.34
N VAL A 6 -1.42 2.35 -2.15
CA VAL A 6 -1.27 0.97 -1.69
C VAL A 6 0.20 0.58 -1.80
N ILE A 7 0.82 0.30 -0.67
CA ILE A 7 2.25 -0.04 -0.58
C ILE A 7 2.39 -1.53 -0.30
N SER A 8 3.27 -2.19 -1.05
CA SER A 8 3.88 -3.45 -0.60
C SER A 8 5.40 -3.34 -0.66
N HIS A 9 6.02 -3.53 0.49
CA HIS A 9 7.46 -3.58 0.66
C HIS A 9 7.81 -4.44 1.90
N PRO A 10 8.51 -5.59 1.73
CA PRO A 10 8.74 -6.56 2.81
C PRO A 10 9.47 -5.98 4.03
N THR A 11 10.29 -4.95 3.83
CA THR A 11 10.96 -4.22 4.93
C THR A 11 10.83 -2.70 4.79
N ILE A 12 9.61 -2.17 4.94
CA ILE A 12 9.36 -0.74 4.75
C ILE A 12 10.18 0.15 5.72
N GLN A 13 10.49 -0.35 6.91
CA GLN A 13 11.18 0.36 8.00
C GLN A 13 12.65 0.62 7.68
N THR A 14 13.28 -0.27 6.92
CA THR A 14 14.70 -0.15 6.54
C THR A 14 14.88 0.46 5.14
N SER A 15 13.78 0.77 4.44
CA SER A 15 13.79 1.27 3.07
C SER A 15 13.86 2.78 3.01
N SER A 16 15.00 3.33 2.60
CA SER A 16 15.23 4.78 2.50
C SER A 16 14.22 5.47 1.56
N SER A 17 13.95 4.88 0.40
CA SER A 17 13.00 5.43 -0.58
C SER A 17 11.56 5.39 -0.07
N GLN A 18 11.14 4.31 0.60
CA GLN A 18 9.78 4.23 1.13
C GLN A 18 9.57 5.18 2.30
N GLN A 19 10.55 5.30 3.21
CA GLN A 19 10.49 6.28 4.30
C GLN A 19 10.43 7.71 3.76
N PHE A 20 11.18 8.01 2.69
CA PHE A 20 11.08 9.31 2.01
C PHE A 20 9.65 9.55 1.48
N PHE A 21 9.07 8.63 0.73
CA PHE A 21 7.71 8.80 0.20
C PHE A 21 6.65 8.93 1.31
N LEU A 22 6.73 8.11 2.36
CA LEU A 22 5.85 8.21 3.52
C LEU A 22 5.96 9.58 4.22
N ALA A 23 7.19 10.11 4.35
CA ALA A 23 7.40 11.43 4.90
C ALA A 23 6.78 12.54 4.04
N THR A 24 6.81 12.40 2.70
CA THR A 24 6.23 13.41 1.79
C THR A 24 4.71 13.49 1.82
N VAL A 25 4.02 12.40 2.17
CA VAL A 25 2.55 12.36 2.27
C VAL A 25 2.05 12.56 3.70
N LYS A 26 2.97 12.69 4.68
CA LYS A 26 2.62 12.85 6.08
C LYS A 26 1.95 14.21 6.31
N GLY A 27 0.69 14.19 6.72
CA GLY A 27 -0.11 15.40 6.95
C GLY A 27 -1.01 15.80 5.79
N GLU A 28 -0.97 15.07 4.67
CA GLU A 28 -1.91 15.26 3.56
C GLU A 28 -3.24 14.55 3.86
N GLU A 29 -4.27 15.32 4.18
CA GLU A 29 -5.61 14.78 4.52
C GLU A 29 -6.30 14.10 3.33
N THR A 30 -5.89 14.46 2.11
CA THR A 30 -6.45 13.88 0.88
C THR A 30 -5.79 12.58 0.45
N VAL A 31 -4.73 12.15 1.15
CA VAL A 31 -3.97 10.94 0.84
C VAL A 31 -4.17 9.89 1.92
N THR A 32 -4.69 8.74 1.53
CA THR A 32 -4.78 7.56 2.40
C THR A 32 -3.68 6.58 2.03
N VAL A 33 -2.82 6.24 3.00
CA VAL A 33 -1.79 5.21 2.81
C VAL A 33 -2.28 3.89 3.39
N ARG A 34 -2.25 2.83 2.58
CA ARG A 34 -2.57 1.47 2.99
C ARG A 34 -1.39 0.55 2.73
N HIS A 35 -0.85 -0.04 3.79
CA HIS A 35 0.32 -0.92 3.71
C HIS A 35 -0.13 -2.38 3.74
N LEU A 36 0.11 -3.11 2.64
CA LEU A 36 -0.38 -4.48 2.47
C LEU A 36 0.37 -5.49 3.35
N ASP A 37 1.66 -5.27 3.65
CA ASP A 37 2.45 -6.20 4.47
C ASP A 37 2.10 -6.14 5.97
N GLU A 38 1.34 -5.14 6.41
CA GLU A 38 0.71 -5.15 7.75
C GLU A 38 -0.57 -6.00 7.80
N VAL A 39 -1.23 -6.12 6.66
CA VAL A 39 -2.47 -6.89 6.48
C VAL A 39 -2.16 -8.35 6.16
N TRP A 40 -1.05 -8.60 5.46
CA TRP A 40 -0.58 -9.90 5.02
C TRP A 40 0.75 -10.27 5.67
N SER A 41 0.77 -11.36 6.45
CA SER A 41 2.00 -11.95 6.99
C SER A 41 1.87 -13.48 6.98
N GLU A 42 2.95 -14.23 7.19
CA GLU A 42 2.87 -15.69 7.41
C GLU A 42 1.90 -16.06 8.55
N LYS A 43 1.65 -15.15 9.49
CA LYS A 43 0.68 -15.31 10.60
C LYS A 43 -0.75 -14.89 10.25
N LYS A 44 -0.97 -14.23 9.11
CA LYS A 44 -2.27 -13.76 8.60
C LYS A 44 -2.34 -14.04 7.08
N PRO A 45 -2.66 -15.29 6.69
CA PRO A 45 -2.38 -15.79 5.35
C PRO A 45 -3.35 -15.35 4.25
N HIS A 46 -4.32 -14.48 4.53
CA HIS A 46 -5.40 -14.19 3.58
C HIS A 46 -5.46 -12.71 3.24
N PHE A 47 -4.89 -12.37 2.09
CA PHE A 47 -5.37 -11.24 1.31
C PHE A 47 -6.83 -11.54 0.93
N ILE A 48 -7.78 -10.83 1.51
CA ILE A 48 -9.21 -11.02 1.24
C ILE A 48 -9.66 -9.90 0.32
N ARG A 49 -9.92 -10.22 -0.95
CA ARG A 49 -10.35 -9.27 -1.98
C ARG A 49 -11.50 -8.37 -1.51
N ALA A 50 -12.51 -8.93 -0.85
CA ALA A 50 -13.66 -8.18 -0.34
C ALA A 50 -13.28 -7.09 0.69
N THR A 51 -12.26 -7.34 1.51
CA THR A 51 -11.76 -6.38 2.49
C THR A 51 -11.06 -5.20 1.80
N GLU A 52 -10.30 -5.48 0.74
CA GLU A 52 -9.57 -4.45 0.00
C GLU A 52 -10.51 -3.63 -0.91
N GLU A 53 -11.49 -4.27 -1.55
CA GLU A 53 -12.54 -3.57 -2.29
C GLU A 53 -13.35 -2.65 -1.36
N LYS A 54 -13.69 -3.14 -0.17
CA LYS A 54 -14.35 -2.31 0.84
C LYS A 54 -13.46 -1.14 1.28
N ALA A 55 -12.19 -1.38 1.56
CA ALA A 55 -11.25 -0.32 1.95
C ALA A 55 -11.11 0.76 0.84
N LEU A 56 -11.12 0.34 -0.43
CA LEU A 56 -11.11 1.28 -1.56
C LEU A 56 -12.38 2.13 -1.60
N VAL A 57 -13.56 1.51 -1.47
CA VAL A 57 -14.85 2.24 -1.44
C VAL A 57 -14.91 3.21 -0.25
N ASP A 58 -14.55 2.74 0.94
CA ASP A 58 -14.57 3.52 2.18
C ASP A 58 -13.56 4.70 2.14
N SER A 59 -12.48 4.59 1.35
CA SER A 59 -11.50 5.67 1.18
C SER A 59 -12.00 6.82 0.29
N GLU A 60 -13.08 6.61 -0.48
CA GLU A 60 -13.59 7.54 -1.48
C GLU A 60 -12.50 8.04 -2.46
N ALA A 61 -11.46 7.23 -2.70
CA ALA A 61 -10.35 7.63 -3.53
C ALA A 61 -10.73 7.70 -5.02
N GLU A 62 -10.40 8.82 -5.65
CA GLU A 62 -10.55 9.04 -7.08
C GLU A 62 -9.32 8.54 -7.85
N ARG A 63 -8.18 8.44 -7.17
CA ARG A 63 -6.91 7.95 -7.71
C ARG A 63 -6.36 6.83 -6.84
N LEU A 64 -5.98 5.73 -7.50
CA LEU A 64 -5.27 4.61 -6.89
C LEU A 64 -3.81 4.60 -7.37
N ILE A 65 -2.86 4.55 -6.44
CA ILE A 65 -1.42 4.42 -6.71
C ILE A 65 -0.94 3.12 -6.11
N LEU A 66 -0.35 2.25 -6.93
CA LEU A 66 0.32 1.03 -6.47
C LEU A 66 1.83 1.30 -6.38
N GLN A 67 2.35 1.28 -5.16
CA GLN A 67 3.74 1.62 -4.88
C GLN A 67 4.49 0.40 -4.35
N PHE A 68 5.52 -0.03 -5.09
CA PHE A 68 6.33 -1.18 -4.72
C PHE A 68 7.74 -1.09 -5.29
N PRO A 69 8.72 -1.73 -4.64
CA PRO A 69 10.00 -1.98 -5.26
C PRO A 69 9.81 -2.99 -6.40
N MET A 70 10.47 -2.76 -7.52
CA MET A 70 10.44 -3.69 -8.64
C MET A 70 11.39 -4.85 -8.36
N TYR A 71 10.83 -6.00 -7.98
CA TYR A 71 11.60 -7.23 -7.79
C TYR A 71 11.43 -8.13 -9.00
N TRP A 72 12.54 -8.49 -9.64
CA TRP A 72 12.54 -9.33 -10.84
C TRP A 72 11.63 -8.81 -11.97
N TYR A 73 11.60 -7.50 -12.19
CA TYR A 73 10.71 -6.84 -13.17
C TYR A 73 9.22 -7.11 -12.93
N GLN A 74 8.84 -7.39 -11.68
CA GLN A 74 7.48 -7.76 -11.29
C GLN A 74 7.05 -7.00 -10.03
N ALA A 75 5.73 -6.95 -9.84
CA ALA A 75 5.15 -6.58 -8.55
C ALA A 75 5.38 -7.68 -7.50
N PRO A 76 5.43 -7.32 -6.20
CA PRO A 76 5.39 -8.28 -5.11
C PRO A 76 4.20 -9.25 -5.24
N SER A 77 4.36 -10.48 -4.76
CA SER A 77 3.34 -11.54 -4.86
C SER A 77 2.00 -11.16 -4.23
N VAL A 78 2.02 -10.34 -3.17
CA VAL A 78 0.81 -9.86 -2.49
C VAL A 78 -0.03 -8.89 -3.33
N MET A 79 0.53 -8.37 -4.44
CA MET A 79 -0.17 -7.47 -5.37
C MET A 79 -0.51 -8.10 -6.73
N LYS A 80 -0.28 -9.41 -6.90
CA LYS A 80 -0.81 -10.17 -8.04
C LYS A 80 -2.21 -10.66 -7.74
#